data_AF-A0A2M7SED4-F1
#
_entry.id   AF-A0A2M7SED4-F1
#
_cell.length_a   1.000
_cell.length_b   1.000
_cell.length_c   1.000
_cell.angle_alpha   90.00
_cell.angle_beta   90.00
_cell.angle_gamma   90.00
#
_symmetry.space_group_name_H-M   'P 1'
#
loop_
_entity.id
_entity.type
_entity.pdbx_description
1 polymer ?
#
loop_
_entity_poly.entity_id
_entity_poly.type
_entity_poly.pdbx_seq_one_letter_code
_entity_poly.pdbx_strand_id
1 'polypeptide(L)'
;MKKPWSVTTTLRNPERLRNFLIVLKNIEGEEWNAETQKKYQILLIKERIYGYGVKQFYNGLPSRFVNLIDNINKEISFKEAKEIFDLKGYEDPAMRGRQSINPLKKLGLVSIKEGKVFITGLGHLLLKDDYDLGEIFFKSFIKWQIPNPDNDDYKEGVGYDIKPFIGTLHLIHAVNQKAIKNGEEPKGISKHEFSLFAPTLINYRNIEDYAAEILKLRAKLKGKNKREQRWIFEGYKKQFVQEFLKTKKRKEIEKLLNNLDDYGDNAIRYFRLTRYICIRGNGFYIDLEQRRQVEIKNLLAFDSGKSISFITKDEYLEYIANISEPKLPWETKEKLKEILDELVTDTHSYEKKLSAPEKDIPNYKNFDENKLKELIEKLREYRRYLQEQENRVSSQNITAISKYIEILQNIYKEEDKPLALEKYTALALHALNDALKIQPNYPVGDDNEPTFTAPAGKPDIECYYNSFNAICEV
;
A
#
# COMPACT_ATOMS: atom_id res chain seq x y z
N MET A 1 24.77 -7.86 10.72
CA MET A 1 23.68 -8.86 10.84
C MET A 1 22.64 -8.56 9.78
N LYS A 2 22.07 -9.58 9.14
CA LYS A 2 20.98 -9.39 8.18
C LYS A 2 19.76 -8.79 8.89
N LYS A 3 19.01 -7.96 8.19
CA LYS A 3 17.79 -7.27 8.61
C LYS A 3 16.74 -7.55 7.53
N PRO A 4 15.48 -7.80 7.89
CA PRO A 4 14.42 -7.79 6.89
C PRO A 4 14.27 -6.37 6.32
N TRP A 5 13.73 -6.28 5.13
CA TRP A 5 13.20 -5.01 4.63
C TRP A 5 11.81 -4.74 5.21
N SER A 6 11.43 -3.48 5.27
CA SER A 6 10.07 -3.09 5.62
C SER A 6 9.66 -1.84 4.85
N VAL A 7 8.39 -1.79 4.45
CA VAL A 7 7.77 -0.53 4.03
C VAL A 7 7.59 0.31 5.29
N THR A 8 7.94 1.60 5.21
CA THR A 8 7.98 2.53 6.37
C THR A 8 6.86 2.29 7.38
N THR A 9 7.21 1.92 8.62
CA THR A 9 6.23 1.69 9.70
C THR A 9 5.78 2.98 10.38
N THR A 10 6.48 4.10 10.12
CA THR A 10 6.23 5.41 10.74
C THR A 10 4.93 6.04 10.26
N LEU A 11 4.50 5.75 9.03
CA LEU A 11 3.24 6.20 8.45
C LEU A 11 2.55 4.96 7.89
N ARG A 12 1.62 4.36 8.66
CA ARG A 12 0.83 3.21 8.19
C ARG A 12 -0.30 3.61 7.23
N ASN A 13 -0.73 4.86 7.30
CA ASN A 13 -1.70 5.44 6.38
C ASN A 13 -0.97 6.29 5.33
N PRO A 14 -1.02 5.90 4.04
CA PRO A 14 -0.47 6.65 2.94
C PRO A 14 -0.93 8.10 2.83
N GLU A 15 -2.18 8.40 3.19
CA GLU A 15 -2.74 9.76 3.13
C GLU A 15 -2.01 10.74 4.07
N ARG A 16 -1.43 10.22 5.17
CA ARG A 16 -0.58 11.06 6.03
C ARG A 16 0.66 11.55 5.28
N LEU A 17 1.17 10.82 4.29
CA LEU A 17 2.30 11.30 3.48
C LEU A 17 1.92 12.55 2.69
N ARG A 18 0.69 12.61 2.16
CA ARG A 18 0.18 13.79 1.44
C ARG A 18 0.12 15.00 2.37
N ASN A 19 -0.43 14.85 3.57
CA ASN A 19 -0.50 15.95 4.54
C ASN A 19 0.89 16.46 4.94
N PHE A 20 1.85 15.56 5.16
CA PHE A 20 3.24 15.95 5.42
C PHE A 20 3.83 16.72 4.23
N LEU A 21 3.56 16.26 3.01
CA LEU A 21 4.03 16.90 1.78
C LEU A 21 3.41 18.28 1.54
N ILE A 22 2.12 18.46 1.83
CA ILE A 22 1.42 19.76 1.78
C ILE A 22 2.12 20.76 2.70
N VAL A 23 2.43 20.36 3.92
CA VAL A 23 3.16 21.21 4.88
C VAL A 23 4.58 21.49 4.39
N LEU A 24 5.27 20.49 3.82
CA LEU A 24 6.63 20.61 3.32
C LEU A 24 6.76 21.62 2.17
N LYS A 25 5.69 21.85 1.39
CA LYS A 25 5.66 22.89 0.34
C LYS A 25 6.05 24.28 0.86
N ASN A 26 5.80 24.58 2.14
CA ASN A 26 6.16 25.86 2.76
C ASN A 26 7.67 26.07 2.94
N ILE A 27 8.49 25.04 2.73
CA ILE A 27 9.95 25.10 2.82
C ILE A 27 10.64 24.58 1.56
N GLU A 28 9.89 24.43 0.46
CA GLU A 28 10.46 24.06 -0.83
C GLU A 28 11.46 25.14 -1.30
N GLY A 29 12.63 24.71 -1.78
CA GLY A 29 13.73 25.57 -2.17
C GLY A 29 14.60 26.09 -1.02
N GLU A 30 14.19 25.90 0.24
CA GLU A 30 15.01 26.27 1.41
C GLU A 30 16.17 25.29 1.62
N GLU A 31 17.28 25.79 2.18
CA GLU A 31 18.40 24.94 2.61
C GLU A 31 17.96 23.98 3.72
N TRP A 32 18.29 22.70 3.58
CA TRP A 32 17.97 21.65 4.54
C TRP A 32 18.98 21.57 5.70
N ASN A 33 19.05 22.65 6.47
CA ASN A 33 19.91 22.79 7.64
C ASN A 33 19.14 22.57 8.96
N ALA A 34 19.82 22.72 10.10
CA ALA A 34 19.22 22.50 11.41
C ALA A 34 18.03 23.43 11.72
N GLU A 35 17.99 24.64 11.17
CA GLU A 35 16.89 25.59 11.37
C GLU A 35 15.67 25.17 10.56
N THR A 36 15.84 24.89 9.27
CA THR A 36 14.75 24.44 8.39
C THR A 36 14.18 23.09 8.85
N GLN A 37 15.03 22.19 9.37
CA GLN A 37 14.58 20.94 9.98
C GLN A 37 13.65 21.17 11.18
N LYS A 38 13.96 22.12 12.08
CA LYS A 38 13.07 22.49 13.18
C LYS A 38 11.81 23.17 12.67
N LYS A 39 11.95 24.12 11.72
CA LYS A 39 10.85 24.85 11.09
C LYS A 39 9.83 23.89 10.49
N TYR A 40 10.26 22.86 9.76
CA TYR A 40 9.36 21.85 9.21
C TYR A 40 8.55 21.15 10.29
N GLN A 41 9.20 20.74 11.38
CA GLN A 41 8.51 20.08 12.48
C GLN A 41 7.51 21.01 13.18
N ILE A 42 7.84 22.29 13.33
CA ILE A 42 6.95 23.31 13.90
C ILE A 42 5.74 23.53 12.99
N LEU A 43 5.94 23.61 11.67
CA LEU A 43 4.85 23.72 10.71
C LEU A 43 3.91 22.51 10.76
N LEU A 44 4.43 21.29 10.94
CA LEU A 44 3.59 20.11 11.11
C LEU A 44 2.74 20.16 12.40
N ILE A 45 3.26 20.76 13.47
CA ILE A 45 2.49 20.99 14.71
C ILE A 45 1.43 22.07 14.48
N LYS A 46 1.79 23.17 13.80
CA LYS A 46 0.90 24.28 13.44
C LYS A 46 -0.35 23.77 12.71
N GLU A 47 -0.16 22.88 11.74
CA GLU A 47 -1.25 22.29 10.94
C GLU A 47 -1.89 21.06 11.60
N ARG A 48 -1.57 20.75 12.85
CA ARG A 48 -2.06 19.55 13.59
C ARG A 48 -1.75 18.19 12.92
N ILE A 49 -0.88 18.17 11.91
CA ILE A 49 -0.45 16.96 11.23
C ILE A 49 0.47 16.11 12.12
N TYR A 50 1.16 16.76 13.06
CA TYR A 50 1.99 16.12 14.07
C TYR A 50 1.46 16.33 15.48
N GLY A 51 1.34 15.22 16.23
CA GLY A 51 1.07 15.24 17.66
C GLY A 51 -0.42 15.23 18.05
N TYR A 52 -1.32 15.75 17.22
CA TYR A 52 -2.77 15.72 17.45
C TYR A 52 -3.29 14.29 17.70
N GLY A 53 -4.10 14.13 18.75
CA GLY A 53 -4.64 12.83 19.18
C GLY A 53 -3.62 11.83 19.76
N VAL A 54 -2.31 12.15 19.79
CA VAL A 54 -1.26 11.25 20.28
C VAL A 54 -0.97 11.53 21.75
N LYS A 55 -1.49 10.71 22.67
CA LYS A 55 -1.31 10.90 24.14
C LYS A 55 0.11 11.27 24.56
N GLN A 56 1.14 10.60 24.03
CA GLN A 56 2.54 10.87 24.35
C GLN A 56 2.99 12.30 23.96
N PHE A 57 2.41 12.86 22.90
CA PHE A 57 2.67 14.23 22.49
C PHE A 57 2.09 15.25 23.47
N TYR A 58 0.93 14.94 24.08
CA TYR A 58 0.26 15.83 25.03
C TYR A 58 0.96 15.85 26.40
N ASN A 59 1.68 14.78 26.75
CA ASN A 59 2.40 14.70 28.02
C ASN A 59 3.34 15.89 28.23
N GLY A 60 3.17 16.60 29.35
CA GLY A 60 3.96 17.77 29.73
C GLY A 60 3.50 19.10 29.12
N LEU A 61 2.46 19.12 28.28
CA LEU A 61 1.92 20.37 27.74
C LEU A 61 0.96 21.04 28.74
N PRO A 62 1.08 22.36 28.97
CA PRO A 62 0.11 23.14 29.72
C PRO A 62 -1.31 23.06 29.13
N SER A 63 -2.34 23.12 29.98
CA SER A 63 -3.75 23.00 29.58
C SER A 63 -4.17 23.99 28.48
N ARG A 64 -3.58 25.19 28.44
CA ARG A 64 -3.84 26.18 27.37
C ARG A 64 -3.50 25.62 25.98
N PHE A 65 -2.41 24.86 25.86
CA PHE A 65 -1.97 24.28 24.60
C PHE A 65 -2.71 23.01 24.26
N VAL A 66 -3.05 22.19 25.25
CA VAL A 66 -3.96 21.05 25.05
C VAL A 66 -5.28 21.52 24.46
N ASN A 67 -5.91 22.52 25.09
CA ASN A 67 -7.17 23.09 24.62
C ASN A 67 -7.04 23.75 23.23
N LEU A 68 -5.89 24.35 22.92
CA LEU A 68 -5.62 24.93 21.61
C LEU A 68 -5.49 23.85 20.53
N ILE A 69 -4.73 22.79 20.81
CA ILE A 69 -4.53 21.66 19.89
C ILE A 69 -5.87 20.95 19.64
N ASP A 70 -6.66 20.70 20.68
CA ASP A 70 -7.95 19.98 20.58
C ASP A 70 -9.08 20.82 19.97
N ASN A 71 -8.96 22.15 19.98
CA ASN A 71 -9.94 23.01 19.34
C ASN A 71 -9.67 23.13 17.84
N ILE A 72 -10.29 22.24 17.06
CA ILE A 72 -10.19 22.20 15.59
C ILE A 72 -10.66 23.47 14.89
N ASN A 73 -11.49 24.30 15.55
CA ASN A 73 -12.00 25.55 15.00
C ASN A 73 -11.04 26.74 15.21
N LYS A 74 -9.95 26.55 15.94
CA LYS A 74 -8.92 27.59 16.15
C LYS A 74 -7.68 27.25 15.34
N GLU A 75 -7.10 28.25 14.69
CA GLU A 75 -5.78 28.08 14.10
C GLU A 75 -4.69 28.13 15.19
N ILE A 76 -3.61 27.37 14.98
CA ILE A 76 -2.40 27.49 15.80
C ILE A 76 -1.46 28.43 15.05
N SER A 77 -1.02 29.52 15.67
CA SER A 77 -0.01 30.37 15.06
C SER A 77 1.37 29.68 15.05
N PHE A 78 2.27 30.11 14.16
CA PHE A 78 3.64 29.56 14.16
C PHE A 78 4.35 29.76 15.50
N LYS A 79 4.11 30.90 16.18
CA LYS A 79 4.67 31.19 17.50
C LYS A 79 4.18 30.20 18.55
N GLU A 80 2.87 29.93 18.61
CA GLU A 80 2.30 28.95 19.53
C GLU A 80 2.80 27.53 19.22
N ALA A 81 2.88 27.14 17.94
CA ALA A 81 3.42 25.85 17.53
C ALA A 81 4.89 25.69 17.93
N LYS A 82 5.69 26.77 17.83
CA LYS A 82 7.07 26.80 18.30
C LYS A 82 7.16 26.67 19.82
N GLU A 83 6.31 27.37 20.57
CA GLU A 83 6.25 27.21 22.04
C GLU A 83 5.90 25.77 22.44
N ILE A 84 4.93 25.15 21.76
CA ILE A 84 4.58 23.73 21.96
C ILE A 84 5.79 22.84 21.67
N PHE A 85 6.47 23.05 20.54
CA PHE A 85 7.64 22.29 20.14
C PHE A 85 8.78 22.40 21.16
N ASP A 86 9.09 23.61 21.61
CA ASP A 86 10.17 23.89 22.57
C ASP A 86 9.85 23.24 23.94
N LEU A 87 8.58 23.27 24.38
CA LEU A 87 8.12 22.61 25.61
C LEU A 87 8.28 21.07 25.59
N LYS A 88 8.42 20.46 24.41
CA LYS A 88 8.68 19.02 24.32
C LYS A 88 10.09 18.64 24.76
N GLY A 89 11.03 19.58 24.85
CA GLY A 89 12.37 19.34 25.37
C GLY A 89 13.14 18.25 24.63
N TYR A 90 13.04 18.20 23.29
CA TYR A 90 13.75 17.20 22.49
C TYR A 90 15.27 17.35 22.61
N GLU A 91 15.99 16.25 22.84
CA GLU A 91 17.46 16.22 22.92
C GLU A 91 18.11 16.69 21.61
N ASP A 92 17.61 16.21 20.47
CA ASP A 92 17.95 16.72 19.13
C ASP A 92 16.66 17.21 18.44
N PRO A 93 16.33 18.51 18.56
CA PRO A 93 15.14 19.10 17.95
C PRO A 93 15.13 18.95 16.42
N ALA A 94 16.27 19.08 15.76
CA ALA A 94 16.37 19.00 14.31
C ALA A 94 16.13 17.57 13.79
N MET A 95 16.47 16.55 14.58
CA MET A 95 16.18 15.15 14.26
C MET A 95 14.68 14.91 14.02
N ARG A 96 13.79 15.64 14.69
CA ARG A 96 12.34 15.47 14.51
C ARG A 96 11.91 15.80 13.08
N GLY A 97 12.40 16.92 12.53
CA GLY A 97 12.19 17.27 11.12
C GLY A 97 12.77 16.23 10.16
N ARG A 98 13.98 15.71 10.45
CA ARG A 98 14.60 14.64 9.65
C ARG A 98 13.77 13.36 9.68
N GLN A 99 13.24 12.97 10.83
CA GLN A 99 12.37 11.80 10.97
C GLN A 99 11.05 11.98 10.19
N SER A 100 10.49 13.20 10.19
CA SER A 100 9.25 13.53 9.48
C SER A 100 9.40 13.56 7.95
N ILE A 101 10.54 13.99 7.41
CA ILE A 101 10.78 14.01 5.95
C ILE A 101 11.20 12.64 5.38
N ASN A 102 11.81 11.79 6.21
CA ASN A 102 12.40 10.52 5.77
C ASN A 102 11.45 9.59 4.98
N PRO A 103 10.18 9.41 5.38
CA PRO A 103 9.23 8.62 4.59
C PRO A 103 9.01 9.18 3.17
N LEU A 104 8.94 10.51 3.04
CA LEU A 104 8.76 11.19 1.75
C LEU A 104 9.98 10.97 0.84
N LYS A 105 11.19 11.09 1.41
CA LYS A 105 12.45 10.79 0.70
C LYS A 105 12.51 9.34 0.21
N LYS A 106 12.21 8.38 1.08
CA LYS A 106 12.28 6.95 0.77
C LYS A 106 11.33 6.52 -0.35
N LEU A 107 10.21 7.21 -0.49
CA LEU A 107 9.22 6.99 -1.55
C LEU A 107 9.50 7.82 -2.81
N GLY A 108 10.57 8.61 -2.84
CA GLY A 108 10.92 9.46 -3.98
C GLY A 108 9.97 10.63 -4.19
N LEU A 109 9.19 11.03 -3.18
CA LEU A 109 8.28 12.18 -3.23
C LEU A 109 9.02 13.52 -3.02
N VAL A 110 10.14 13.46 -2.28
CA VAL A 110 10.98 14.62 -1.95
C VAL A 110 12.44 14.23 -2.13
N SER A 111 13.25 15.16 -2.64
CA SER A 111 14.70 15.02 -2.75
C SER A 111 15.40 16.21 -2.10
N ILE A 112 16.66 16.03 -1.74
CA ILE A 112 17.52 17.13 -1.29
C ILE A 112 18.66 17.23 -2.28
N LYS A 113 18.64 18.26 -3.12
CA LYS A 113 19.64 18.51 -4.15
C LYS A 113 20.40 19.77 -3.78
N GLU A 114 21.72 19.74 -3.90
CA GLU A 114 22.56 20.92 -3.59
C GLU A 114 22.26 21.52 -2.20
N GLY A 115 21.93 20.65 -1.23
CA GLY A 115 21.57 21.06 0.12
C GLY A 115 20.17 21.68 0.29
N LYS A 116 19.34 21.79 -0.75
CA LYS A 116 18.00 22.38 -0.70
C LYS A 116 16.89 21.35 -0.86
N VAL A 117 15.72 21.64 -0.29
CA VAL A 117 14.53 20.77 -0.37
C VAL A 117 13.82 20.93 -1.72
N PHE A 118 13.56 19.82 -2.41
CA PHE A 118 12.82 19.81 -3.68
C PHE A 118 11.70 18.78 -3.65
N ILE A 119 10.47 19.20 -4.02
CA ILE A 119 9.38 18.27 -4.28
C ILE A 119 9.59 17.68 -5.67
N THR A 120 9.51 16.35 -5.78
CA THR A 120 9.78 15.65 -7.04
C THR A 120 8.55 15.67 -7.95
N GLY A 121 8.68 15.20 -9.20
CA GLY A 121 7.51 14.99 -10.06
C GLY A 121 6.47 14.05 -9.43
N LEU A 122 6.90 13.00 -8.72
CA LEU A 122 6.00 12.13 -7.96
C LEU A 122 5.33 12.89 -6.80
N GLY A 123 6.08 13.75 -6.11
CA GLY A 123 5.54 14.59 -5.05
C GLY A 123 4.48 15.57 -5.56
N HIS A 124 4.71 16.25 -6.67
CA HIS A 124 3.71 17.14 -7.27
C HIS A 124 2.49 16.38 -7.77
N LEU A 125 2.64 15.14 -8.25
CA LEU A 125 1.50 14.30 -8.63
C LEU A 125 0.60 14.00 -7.42
N LEU A 126 1.18 13.71 -6.24
CA LEU A 126 0.44 13.48 -5.00
C LEU A 126 -0.27 14.75 -4.47
N LEU A 127 0.21 15.93 -4.83
CA LEU A 127 -0.37 17.21 -4.41
C LEU A 127 -1.56 17.67 -5.26
N LYS A 128 -1.85 16.99 -6.39
CA LYS A 128 -3.05 17.29 -7.18
C LYS A 128 -4.33 16.95 -6.40
N ASP A 129 -5.48 17.40 -6.89
CA ASP A 129 -6.79 17.07 -6.33
C ASP A 129 -7.30 15.72 -6.86
N ASP A 130 -6.93 15.36 -8.09
CA ASP A 130 -7.33 14.16 -8.84
C ASP A 130 -6.22 13.09 -8.89
N TYR A 131 -5.35 13.04 -7.89
CA TYR A 131 -4.21 12.12 -7.85
C TYR A 131 -4.65 10.65 -7.80
N ASP A 132 -3.93 9.79 -8.54
CA ASP A 132 -4.02 8.33 -8.36
C ASP A 132 -2.90 7.85 -7.42
N LEU A 133 -3.29 7.60 -6.17
CA LEU A 133 -2.40 7.09 -5.14
C LEU A 133 -1.76 5.75 -5.54
N GLY A 134 -2.51 4.88 -6.22
CA GLY A 134 -2.04 3.57 -6.64
C GLY A 134 -0.93 3.66 -7.67
N GLU A 135 -1.05 4.57 -8.64
CA GLU A 135 -0.02 4.82 -9.66
C GLU A 135 1.25 5.40 -9.04
N ILE A 136 1.13 6.33 -8.08
CA ILE A 136 2.29 6.91 -7.38
C ILE A 136 3.08 5.83 -6.63
N PHE A 137 2.39 4.98 -5.87
CA PHE A 137 3.06 3.89 -5.15
C PHE A 137 3.62 2.84 -6.09
N PHE A 138 2.91 2.51 -7.16
CA PHE A 138 3.40 1.59 -8.17
C PHE A 138 4.73 2.08 -8.76
N LYS A 139 4.78 3.34 -9.25
CA LYS A 139 6.02 3.95 -9.77
C LYS A 139 7.16 3.98 -8.75
N SER A 140 6.84 4.26 -7.49
CA SER A 140 7.83 4.24 -6.40
C SER A 140 8.36 2.84 -6.13
N PHE A 141 7.47 1.85 -6.01
CA PHE A 141 7.82 0.48 -5.59
C PHE A 141 8.52 -0.35 -6.65
N ILE A 142 8.27 -0.13 -7.94
CA ILE A 142 9.05 -0.79 -9.01
C ILE A 142 10.51 -0.33 -9.06
N LYS A 143 10.80 0.85 -8.49
CA LYS A 143 12.15 1.43 -8.41
C LYS A 143 12.81 1.23 -7.05
N TRP A 144 12.02 1.11 -5.99
CA TRP A 144 12.55 0.89 -4.65
C TRP A 144 13.38 -0.39 -4.58
N GLN A 145 14.62 -0.24 -4.11
CA GLN A 145 15.61 -1.32 -4.06
C GLN A 145 16.45 -1.25 -2.80
N ILE A 146 17.00 -2.41 -2.44
CA ILE A 146 18.04 -2.58 -1.43
C ILE A 146 19.11 -3.52 -2.01
N PRO A 147 20.41 -3.16 -1.97
CA PRO A 147 20.97 -1.93 -1.41
C PRO A 147 20.54 -0.68 -2.19
N ASN A 148 20.64 0.47 -1.51
CA ASN A 148 20.65 1.77 -2.17
C ASN A 148 21.59 2.73 -1.41
N PRO A 149 22.16 3.76 -2.07
CA PRO A 149 23.15 4.63 -1.44
C PRO A 149 22.58 5.63 -0.42
N ASP A 150 21.25 5.78 -0.27
CA ASP A 150 20.64 6.60 0.79
C ASP A 150 20.40 5.80 2.09
N ASN A 151 20.78 4.50 2.13
CA ASN A 151 20.55 3.65 3.29
C ASN A 151 21.70 2.65 3.58
N ASP A 152 22.47 2.96 4.63
CA ASP A 152 23.61 2.15 5.07
C ASP A 152 23.25 0.82 5.76
N ASP A 153 21.97 0.59 6.07
CA ASP A 153 21.53 -0.65 6.75
C ASP A 153 21.54 -1.89 5.85
N TYR A 154 21.49 -1.68 4.54
CA TYR A 154 21.34 -2.73 3.54
C TYR A 154 22.52 -2.71 2.57
N LYS A 155 23.56 -3.51 2.85
CA LYS A 155 24.82 -3.50 2.08
C LYS A 155 24.98 -4.74 1.20
N GLU A 156 25.45 -4.56 -0.03
CA GLU A 156 25.68 -5.66 -0.98
C GLU A 156 26.55 -6.78 -0.38
N GLY A 157 27.64 -6.43 0.34
CA GLY A 157 28.53 -7.41 0.99
C GLY A 157 27.87 -8.28 2.08
N VAL A 158 26.67 -7.92 2.56
CA VAL A 158 25.86 -8.74 3.49
C VAL A 158 24.89 -9.67 2.74
N GLY A 159 24.75 -9.47 1.43
CA GLY A 159 23.96 -10.28 0.50
C GLY A 159 22.66 -9.63 0.03
N TYR A 160 22.44 -8.33 0.29
CA TYR A 160 21.28 -7.62 -0.25
C TYR A 160 21.45 -7.39 -1.75
N ASP A 161 20.43 -7.72 -2.54
CA ASP A 161 20.32 -7.44 -3.96
C ASP A 161 18.87 -7.73 -4.39
N ILE A 162 17.95 -6.81 -4.08
CA ILE A 162 16.52 -6.99 -4.35
C ILE A 162 15.80 -5.64 -4.54
N LYS A 163 14.83 -5.62 -5.45
CA LYS A 163 13.70 -4.70 -5.50
C LYS A 163 12.52 -5.34 -4.78
N PRO A 164 12.21 -4.98 -3.52
CA PRO A 164 11.31 -5.77 -2.68
C PRO A 164 9.93 -6.04 -3.28
N PHE A 165 9.33 -5.06 -3.95
CA PHE A 165 8.03 -5.21 -4.60
C PHE A 165 8.09 -6.20 -5.77
N ILE A 166 9.02 -6.01 -6.71
CA ILE A 166 9.22 -6.91 -7.85
C ILE A 166 9.58 -8.32 -7.38
N GLY A 167 10.47 -8.44 -6.39
CA GLY A 167 10.83 -9.70 -5.75
C GLY A 167 9.64 -10.44 -5.13
N THR A 168 8.72 -9.69 -4.52
CA THR A 168 7.47 -10.24 -3.97
C THR A 168 6.55 -10.75 -5.07
N LEU A 169 6.39 -10.02 -6.17
CA LEU A 169 5.59 -10.48 -7.32
C LEU A 169 6.17 -11.77 -7.91
N HIS A 170 7.50 -11.84 -8.08
CA HIS A 170 8.19 -13.06 -8.51
C HIS A 170 8.03 -14.22 -7.53
N LEU A 171 8.09 -13.97 -6.21
CA LEU A 171 7.89 -15.01 -5.20
C LEU A 171 6.48 -15.62 -5.30
N ILE A 172 5.45 -14.78 -5.39
CA ILE A 172 4.06 -15.24 -5.55
C ILE A 172 3.92 -16.02 -6.87
N HIS A 173 4.49 -15.50 -7.97
CA HIS A 173 4.50 -16.18 -9.26
C HIS A 173 5.16 -17.56 -9.18
N ALA A 174 6.35 -17.65 -8.59
CA ALA A 174 7.11 -18.89 -8.45
C ALA A 174 6.38 -19.93 -7.59
N VAL A 175 5.75 -19.50 -6.48
CA VAL A 175 4.90 -20.38 -5.65
C VAL A 175 3.74 -20.94 -6.47
N ASN A 176 3.03 -20.08 -7.21
CA ASN A 176 1.90 -20.50 -8.04
C ASN A 176 2.34 -21.47 -9.15
N GLN A 177 3.43 -21.18 -9.85
CA GLN A 177 3.95 -22.06 -10.90
C GLN A 177 4.38 -23.42 -10.36
N LYS A 178 5.05 -23.47 -9.21
CA LYS A 178 5.42 -24.74 -8.57
C LYS A 178 4.19 -25.50 -8.04
N ALA A 179 3.18 -24.80 -7.51
CA ALA A 179 1.92 -25.43 -7.08
C ALA A 179 1.22 -26.12 -8.26
N ILE A 180 1.09 -25.42 -9.39
CA ILE A 180 0.52 -25.98 -10.63
C ILE A 180 1.29 -27.23 -11.08
N LYS A 181 2.63 -27.17 -11.08
CA LYS A 181 3.49 -28.32 -11.43
C LYS A 181 3.31 -29.53 -10.50
N ASN A 182 2.91 -29.29 -9.25
CA ASN A 182 2.61 -30.32 -8.25
C ASN A 182 1.14 -30.79 -8.29
N GLY A 183 0.32 -30.30 -9.24
CA GLY A 183 -1.10 -30.62 -9.33
C GLY A 183 -1.96 -29.94 -8.25
N GLU A 184 -1.48 -28.85 -7.65
CA GLU A 184 -2.21 -28.03 -6.67
C GLU A 184 -2.79 -26.77 -7.31
N GLU A 185 -3.90 -26.28 -6.79
CA GLU A 185 -4.50 -25.01 -7.24
C GLU A 185 -3.61 -23.81 -6.83
N PRO A 186 -3.29 -22.89 -7.77
CA PRO A 186 -2.55 -21.67 -7.44
C PRO A 186 -3.42 -20.72 -6.61
N LYS A 187 -2.96 -20.43 -5.41
CA LYS A 187 -3.67 -19.61 -4.42
C LYS A 187 -2.84 -18.47 -3.84
N GLY A 188 -1.67 -18.18 -4.43
CA GLY A 188 -0.71 -17.22 -3.91
C GLY A 188 -0.05 -17.68 -2.61
N ILE A 189 0.27 -16.73 -1.73
CA ILE A 189 0.90 -16.96 -0.42
C ILE A 189 0.00 -16.45 0.71
N SER A 190 -0.14 -17.22 1.79
CA SER A 190 -0.94 -16.79 2.94
C SER A 190 -0.32 -15.58 3.64
N LYS A 191 -1.10 -14.81 4.40
CA LYS A 191 -0.57 -13.67 5.19
C LYS A 191 0.61 -14.06 6.07
N HIS A 192 0.53 -15.20 6.75
CA HIS A 192 1.63 -15.70 7.59
C HIS A 192 2.88 -16.10 6.79
N GLU A 193 2.70 -16.71 5.62
CA GLU A 193 3.82 -16.99 4.71
C GLU A 193 4.42 -15.68 4.17
N PHE A 194 3.58 -14.72 3.79
CA PHE A 194 4.02 -13.40 3.32
C PHE A 194 4.88 -12.71 4.39
N SER A 195 4.39 -12.59 5.63
CA SER A 195 5.11 -11.91 6.72
C SER A 195 6.47 -12.54 7.03
N LEU A 196 6.61 -13.85 6.83
CA LEU A 196 7.88 -14.54 7.03
C LEU A 196 8.82 -14.37 5.84
N PHE A 197 8.35 -14.70 4.64
CA PHE A 197 9.19 -14.91 3.46
C PHE A 197 9.42 -13.64 2.64
N ALA A 198 8.43 -12.73 2.54
CA ALA A 198 8.63 -11.54 1.71
C ALA A 198 9.64 -10.58 2.36
N PRO A 199 9.47 -10.09 3.60
CA PRO A 199 10.43 -9.17 4.25
C PRO A 199 11.86 -9.72 4.38
N THR A 200 12.03 -11.05 4.39
CA THR A 200 13.33 -11.71 4.52
C THR A 200 13.95 -12.11 3.17
N LEU A 201 13.19 -11.99 2.07
CA LEU A 201 13.72 -12.12 0.71
C LEU A 201 14.56 -10.89 0.38
N ILE A 202 15.84 -10.96 0.72
CA ILE A 202 16.81 -9.87 0.55
C ILE A 202 17.64 -9.98 -0.74
N ASN A 203 17.52 -11.09 -1.47
CA ASN A 203 18.27 -11.34 -2.70
C ASN A 203 17.39 -12.02 -3.74
N TYR A 204 17.31 -11.47 -4.95
CA TYR A 204 16.44 -11.99 -6.02
C TYR A 204 16.78 -13.45 -6.40
N ARG A 205 18.04 -13.86 -6.21
CA ARG A 205 18.47 -15.23 -6.51
C ARG A 205 17.81 -16.28 -5.61
N ASN A 206 17.23 -15.89 -4.47
CA ASN A 206 16.59 -16.82 -3.53
C ASN A 206 15.08 -16.97 -3.74
N ILE A 207 14.49 -16.33 -4.77
CA ILE A 207 13.06 -16.40 -5.07
C ILE A 207 12.60 -17.86 -5.22
N GLU A 208 13.30 -18.64 -6.04
CA GLU A 208 12.94 -20.04 -6.34
C GLU A 208 13.09 -20.95 -5.11
N ASP A 209 14.12 -20.72 -4.30
CA ASP A 209 14.36 -21.45 -3.05
C ASP A 209 13.26 -21.16 -2.02
N TYR A 210 12.88 -19.89 -1.87
CA TYR A 210 11.82 -19.47 -0.96
C TYR A 210 10.47 -20.06 -1.38
N ALA A 211 10.18 -20.05 -2.68
CA ALA A 211 8.97 -20.69 -3.21
C ALA A 211 8.93 -22.20 -2.91
N ALA A 212 10.06 -22.90 -3.03
CA ALA A 212 10.15 -24.31 -2.69
C ALA A 212 9.96 -24.57 -1.18
N GLU A 213 10.55 -23.74 -0.33
CA GLU A 213 10.41 -23.83 1.13
C GLU A 213 8.97 -23.57 1.60
N ILE A 214 8.25 -22.62 0.97
CA ILE A 214 6.82 -22.42 1.22
C ILE A 214 6.02 -23.69 0.94
N LEU A 215 6.22 -24.34 -0.22
CA LEU A 215 5.49 -25.56 -0.56
C LEU A 215 5.84 -26.73 0.35
N LYS A 216 7.12 -26.86 0.72
CA LYS A 216 7.58 -27.86 1.69
C LYS A 216 6.94 -27.65 3.07
N LEU A 217 6.78 -26.40 3.51
CA LEU A 217 6.06 -26.07 4.73
C LEU A 217 4.57 -26.44 4.63
N ARG A 218 3.91 -26.09 3.52
CA ARG A 218 2.50 -26.48 3.26
C ARG A 218 2.31 -28.00 3.31
N ALA A 219 3.22 -28.77 2.72
CA ALA A 219 3.18 -30.23 2.76
C ALA A 219 3.25 -30.78 4.19
N LYS A 220 4.08 -30.19 5.06
CA LYS A 220 4.17 -30.58 6.49
C LYS A 220 2.89 -30.25 7.28
N LEU A 221 2.16 -29.22 6.87
CA LEU A 221 0.91 -28.77 7.51
C LEU A 221 -0.32 -29.56 7.03
N LYS A 222 -0.23 -30.20 5.86
CA LYS A 222 -1.33 -30.97 5.25
C LYS A 222 -1.77 -32.12 6.17
N GLY A 223 -3.08 -32.26 6.36
CA GLY A 223 -3.67 -33.30 7.21
C GLY A 223 -3.49 -33.08 8.73
N LYS A 224 -2.91 -31.95 9.16
CA LYS A 224 -2.75 -31.61 10.57
C LYS A 224 -3.93 -30.77 11.08
N ASN A 225 -4.26 -30.91 12.36
CA ASN A 225 -5.27 -30.06 13.00
C ASN A 225 -4.71 -28.65 13.28
N LYS A 226 -5.59 -27.69 13.61
CA LYS A 226 -5.20 -26.27 13.84
C LYS A 226 -4.10 -26.09 14.88
N ARG A 227 -4.10 -26.88 15.96
CA ARG A 227 -3.10 -26.79 17.04
C ARG A 227 -1.74 -27.31 16.57
N GLU A 228 -1.73 -28.44 15.87
CA GLU A 228 -0.52 -29.02 15.27
C GLU A 228 0.07 -28.09 14.21
N GLN A 229 -0.76 -27.55 13.30
CA GLN A 229 -0.31 -26.62 12.28
C GLN A 229 0.38 -25.40 12.89
N ARG A 230 -0.22 -24.81 13.93
CA ARG A 230 0.37 -23.70 14.67
C ARG A 230 1.73 -24.08 15.27
N TRP A 231 1.82 -25.23 15.93
CA TRP A 231 3.08 -25.68 16.53
C TRP A 231 4.19 -25.93 15.48
N ILE A 232 3.86 -26.57 14.36
CA ILE A 232 4.78 -26.81 13.25
C ILE A 232 5.26 -25.49 12.66
N PHE A 233 4.34 -24.55 12.40
CA PHE A 233 4.66 -23.26 11.81
C PHE A 233 5.54 -22.41 12.73
N GLU A 234 5.23 -22.36 14.04
CA GLU A 234 6.06 -21.64 15.03
C GLU A 234 7.47 -22.25 15.17
N GLY A 235 7.58 -23.58 15.12
CA GLY A 235 8.87 -24.26 15.11
C GLY A 235 9.69 -23.90 13.86
N TYR A 236 9.05 -23.93 12.69
CA TYR A 236 9.68 -23.56 11.42
C TYR A 236 10.15 -22.11 11.42
N LYS A 237 9.30 -21.16 11.83
CA LYS A 237 9.64 -19.73 11.91
C LYS A 237 10.91 -19.49 12.71
N LYS A 238 11.04 -20.11 13.88
CA LYS A 238 12.24 -19.98 14.74
C LYS A 238 13.49 -20.49 14.05
N GLN A 239 13.41 -21.66 13.42
CA GLN A 239 14.54 -22.22 12.68
C GLN A 239 14.93 -21.32 11.50
N PHE A 240 13.95 -20.90 10.69
CA PHE A 240 14.15 -20.02 9.55
C PHE A 240 14.84 -18.71 9.96
N VAL A 241 14.35 -18.05 11.02
CA VAL A 241 14.94 -16.80 11.51
C VAL A 241 16.36 -17.00 12.06
N GLN A 242 16.62 -18.13 12.73
CA GLN A 242 17.96 -18.48 13.21
C GLN A 242 18.96 -18.58 12.04
N GLU A 243 18.56 -19.24 10.94
CA GLU A 243 19.35 -19.37 9.73
C GLU A 243 19.53 -18.03 8.99
N PHE A 244 18.45 -17.25 8.87
CA PHE A 244 18.47 -15.92 8.26
C PHE A 244 19.44 -14.96 8.98
N LEU A 245 19.35 -14.86 10.30
CA LEU A 245 20.19 -13.96 11.09
C LEU A 245 21.62 -14.50 11.28
N LYS A 246 21.84 -15.80 11.06
CA LYS A 246 23.08 -16.52 11.41
C LYS A 246 23.45 -16.36 12.89
N THR A 247 22.45 -16.42 13.77
CA THR A 247 22.61 -16.23 15.23
C THR A 247 21.80 -17.27 15.99
N LYS A 248 22.30 -17.74 17.13
CA LYS A 248 21.53 -18.57 18.08
C LYS A 248 20.98 -17.75 19.26
N LYS A 249 21.18 -16.43 19.27
CA LYS A 249 20.76 -15.57 20.37
C LYS A 249 19.24 -15.42 20.39
N ARG A 250 18.60 -16.01 21.40
CA ARG A 250 17.14 -16.03 21.59
C ARG A 250 16.50 -14.64 21.48
N LYS A 251 17.08 -13.63 22.14
CA LYS A 251 16.54 -12.25 22.16
C LYS A 251 16.49 -11.61 20.76
N GLU A 252 17.47 -11.90 19.90
CA GLU A 252 17.51 -11.37 18.52
C GLU A 252 16.48 -12.07 17.64
N ILE A 253 16.34 -13.39 17.78
CA ILE A 253 15.35 -14.21 17.07
C ILE A 253 13.92 -13.78 17.43
N GLU A 254 13.60 -13.71 18.73
CA GLU A 254 12.27 -13.29 19.20
C GLU A 254 11.93 -11.87 18.77
N LYS A 255 12.91 -10.94 18.83
CA LYS A 255 12.71 -9.57 18.37
C LYS A 255 12.37 -9.51 16.88
N LEU A 256 13.06 -10.27 16.04
CA LEU A 256 12.76 -10.29 14.61
C LEU A 256 11.39 -10.92 14.35
N LEU A 257 11.07 -12.05 14.97
CA LEU A 257 9.76 -12.70 14.82
C LEU A 257 8.60 -11.76 15.14
N ASN A 258 8.69 -11.02 16.25
CA ASN A 258 7.64 -10.06 16.64
C ASN A 258 7.49 -8.92 15.62
N ASN A 259 8.58 -8.51 14.96
CA ASN A 259 8.55 -7.43 13.98
C ASN A 259 8.07 -7.88 12.60
N LEU A 260 8.25 -9.14 12.23
CA LEU A 260 7.93 -9.66 10.90
C LEU A 260 6.43 -9.58 10.59
N ASP A 261 5.59 -9.83 11.58
CA ASP A 261 4.13 -9.73 11.41
C ASP A 261 3.71 -8.29 11.06
N ASP A 262 4.24 -7.30 11.80
CA ASP A 262 4.02 -5.86 11.51
C ASP A 262 4.57 -5.45 10.13
N TYR A 263 5.75 -5.96 9.77
CA TYR A 263 6.39 -5.62 8.48
C TYR A 263 5.63 -6.22 7.31
N GLY A 264 5.17 -7.47 7.44
CA GLY A 264 4.38 -8.14 6.43
C GLY A 264 3.02 -7.49 6.23
N ASP A 265 2.28 -7.21 7.31
CA ASP A 265 0.99 -6.53 7.21
C ASP A 265 1.12 -5.16 6.54
N ASN A 266 2.09 -4.35 6.96
CA ASN A 266 2.32 -3.04 6.35
C ASN A 266 2.70 -3.16 4.87
N ALA A 267 3.56 -4.12 4.50
CA ALA A 267 3.92 -4.36 3.11
C ALA A 267 2.72 -4.80 2.26
N ILE A 268 1.86 -5.69 2.77
CA ILE A 268 0.63 -6.11 2.08
C ILE A 268 -0.27 -4.91 1.80
N ARG A 269 -0.54 -4.08 2.81
CA ARG A 269 -1.40 -2.89 2.67
C ARG A 269 -0.87 -1.97 1.56
N TYR A 270 0.41 -1.62 1.64
CA TYR A 270 1.04 -0.72 0.67
C TYR A 270 1.14 -1.32 -0.73
N PHE A 271 1.52 -2.60 -0.87
CA PHE A 271 1.60 -3.24 -2.18
C PHE A 271 0.23 -3.40 -2.83
N ARG A 272 -0.86 -3.57 -2.05
CA ARG A 272 -2.22 -3.60 -2.59
C ARG A 272 -2.65 -2.28 -3.24
N LEU A 273 -2.15 -1.13 -2.77
CA LEU A 273 -2.42 0.16 -3.42
C LEU A 273 -2.03 0.16 -4.89
N THR A 274 -0.98 -0.58 -5.26
CA THR A 274 -0.51 -0.67 -6.65
C THR A 274 -1.51 -1.35 -7.58
N ARG A 275 -2.47 -2.13 -7.03
CA ARG A 275 -3.43 -2.97 -7.76
C ARG A 275 -2.79 -4.18 -8.47
N TYR A 276 -1.51 -4.49 -8.25
CA TYR A 276 -0.83 -5.68 -8.83
C TYR A 276 -0.92 -6.93 -7.96
N ILE A 277 -1.38 -6.79 -6.71
CA ILE A 277 -1.70 -7.91 -5.82
C ILE A 277 -3.14 -7.78 -5.30
N CYS A 278 -3.79 -8.91 -5.10
CA CYS A 278 -5.15 -9.01 -4.57
C CYS A 278 -5.21 -9.92 -3.34
N ILE A 279 -6.33 -9.85 -2.62
CA ILE A 279 -6.60 -10.72 -1.48
C ILE A 279 -7.61 -11.79 -1.91
N ARG A 280 -7.31 -13.07 -1.66
CA ARG A 280 -8.17 -14.20 -2.01
C ARG A 280 -8.47 -15.08 -0.80
N GLY A 281 -9.49 -15.93 -0.97
CA GLY A 281 -9.91 -16.90 0.04
C GLY A 281 -10.31 -16.23 1.34
N ASN A 282 -11.21 -15.24 1.30
CA ASN A 282 -11.72 -14.53 2.49
C ASN A 282 -10.63 -13.95 3.40
N GLY A 283 -9.65 -13.26 2.81
CA GLY A 283 -8.61 -12.58 3.59
C GLY A 283 -7.35 -13.40 3.87
N PHE A 284 -7.32 -14.69 3.53
CA PHE A 284 -6.23 -15.57 3.93
C PHE A 284 -4.99 -15.49 3.03
N TYR A 285 -5.18 -15.27 1.73
CA TYR A 285 -4.10 -15.34 0.75
C TYR A 285 -3.89 -14.03 0.00
N ILE A 286 -2.63 -13.77 -0.31
CA ILE A 286 -2.13 -12.67 -1.14
C ILE A 286 -1.68 -13.27 -2.45
N ASP A 287 -2.23 -12.80 -3.56
CA ASP A 287 -1.99 -13.35 -4.89
C ASP A 287 -1.76 -12.24 -5.92
N LEU A 288 -1.34 -12.60 -7.13
CA LEU A 288 -1.22 -11.68 -8.26
C LEU A 288 -2.60 -11.30 -8.80
N GLU A 289 -2.79 -10.03 -9.14
CA GLU A 289 -4.06 -9.55 -9.72
C GLU A 289 -4.25 -10.10 -11.14
N GLN A 290 -5.16 -11.05 -11.30
CA GLN A 290 -5.41 -11.71 -12.59
C GLN A 290 -5.90 -10.73 -13.66
N ARG A 291 -6.63 -9.68 -13.26
CA ARG A 291 -7.10 -8.64 -14.19
C ARG A 291 -5.98 -7.76 -14.75
N ARG A 292 -4.77 -7.88 -14.21
CA ARG A 292 -3.54 -7.23 -14.69
C ARG A 292 -2.51 -8.24 -15.19
N GLN A 293 -2.95 -9.42 -15.60
CA GLN A 293 -2.04 -10.51 -15.97
C GLN A 293 -1.10 -10.15 -17.12
N VAL A 294 -1.56 -9.34 -18.09
CA VAL A 294 -0.73 -8.88 -19.21
C VAL A 294 0.41 -8.02 -18.67
N GLU A 295 0.07 -7.01 -17.86
CA GLU A 295 1.04 -6.10 -17.25
C GLU A 295 2.01 -6.86 -16.33
N ILE A 296 1.50 -7.74 -15.46
CA ILE A 296 2.31 -8.54 -14.54
C ILE A 296 3.28 -9.44 -15.29
N LYS A 297 2.83 -10.17 -16.32
CA LYS A 297 3.72 -11.04 -17.11
C LYS A 297 4.83 -10.23 -17.79
N ASN A 298 4.49 -9.10 -18.40
CA ASN A 298 5.48 -8.21 -19.01
C ASN A 298 6.43 -7.61 -17.97
N LEU A 299 5.94 -7.23 -16.78
CA LEU A 299 6.77 -6.71 -15.69
C LEU A 299 7.79 -7.75 -15.21
N LEU A 300 7.33 -8.97 -14.94
CA LEU A 300 8.19 -10.06 -14.43
C LEU A 300 9.23 -10.49 -15.48
N ALA A 301 8.90 -10.41 -16.77
CA ALA A 301 9.85 -10.68 -17.86
C ALA A 301 10.89 -9.56 -18.01
N PHE A 302 10.51 -8.32 -17.75
CA PHE A 302 11.36 -7.14 -17.89
C PHE A 302 12.30 -6.94 -16.71
N ASP A 303 11.82 -7.17 -15.49
CA ASP A 303 12.55 -6.90 -14.25
C ASP A 303 12.62 -8.16 -13.38
N SER A 304 13.83 -8.69 -13.17
CA SER A 304 14.08 -9.87 -12.34
C SER A 304 13.97 -9.60 -10.83
N GLY A 305 13.79 -8.34 -10.44
CA GLY A 305 13.87 -7.91 -9.05
C GLY A 305 15.30 -7.66 -8.59
N LYS A 306 16.29 -7.69 -9.47
CA LYS A 306 17.68 -7.34 -9.14
C LYS A 306 17.80 -5.83 -8.88
N SER A 307 18.63 -5.45 -7.91
CA SER A 307 18.97 -4.04 -7.67
C SER A 307 19.93 -3.49 -8.74
N ILE A 308 19.85 -2.19 -9.02
CA ILE A 308 20.74 -1.49 -9.96
C ILE A 308 21.84 -0.79 -9.15
N SER A 309 23.08 -0.80 -9.63
CA SER A 309 24.19 -0.10 -8.98
C SER A 309 24.15 1.40 -9.30
N PHE A 310 24.36 2.23 -8.27
CA PHE A 310 24.48 3.69 -8.38
C PHE A 310 25.81 4.12 -7.77
N ILE A 311 26.52 5.05 -8.41
CA ILE A 311 27.82 5.55 -7.94
C ILE A 311 27.59 6.50 -6.76
N THR A 312 26.60 7.37 -6.90
CA THR A 312 26.30 8.40 -5.90
C THR A 312 24.89 8.27 -5.34
N LYS A 313 24.71 8.85 -4.15
CA LYS A 313 23.39 9.01 -3.53
C LYS A 313 22.47 9.90 -4.37
N ASP A 314 23.01 10.94 -4.99
CA ASP A 314 22.20 11.86 -5.79
C ASP A 314 21.66 11.16 -7.05
N GLU A 315 22.46 10.34 -7.74
CA GLU A 315 21.99 9.51 -8.86
C GLU A 315 20.81 8.61 -8.47
N TYR A 316 20.90 7.93 -7.33
CA TYR A 316 19.79 7.10 -6.84
C TYR A 316 18.54 7.94 -6.52
N LEU A 317 18.72 9.10 -5.88
CA LEU A 317 17.62 9.99 -5.54
C LEU A 317 16.93 10.58 -6.79
N GLU A 318 17.68 10.83 -7.86
CA GLU A 318 17.12 11.23 -9.15
C GLU A 318 16.33 10.10 -9.81
N TYR A 319 16.88 8.89 -9.81
CA TYR A 319 16.21 7.71 -10.34
C TYR A 319 14.88 7.43 -9.61
N ILE A 320 14.88 7.37 -8.27
CA ILE A 320 13.65 7.10 -7.50
C ILE A 320 12.60 8.21 -7.65
N ALA A 321 13.03 9.45 -7.93
CA ALA A 321 12.15 10.61 -8.15
C ALA A 321 11.55 10.72 -9.56
N ASN A 322 12.18 10.09 -10.56
CA ASN A 322 11.80 10.26 -11.97
C ASN A 322 10.46 9.57 -12.32
N ILE A 323 9.43 10.34 -12.66
CA ILE A 323 8.08 9.82 -13.00
C ILE A 323 8.01 9.11 -14.36
N SER A 324 8.93 9.45 -15.25
CA SER A 324 8.98 8.95 -16.62
C SER A 324 9.72 7.62 -16.73
N GLU A 325 10.29 7.14 -15.63
CA GLU A 325 11.07 5.91 -15.58
C GLU A 325 10.56 4.90 -14.52
N PRO A 326 10.74 3.59 -14.78
CA PRO A 326 11.08 3.01 -16.07
C PRO A 326 9.93 3.16 -17.07
N LYS A 327 10.24 3.22 -18.38
CA LYS A 327 9.21 3.03 -19.41
C LYS A 327 8.66 1.61 -19.26
N LEU A 328 7.35 1.48 -19.07
CA LEU A 328 6.78 0.20 -18.69
C LEU A 328 6.74 -0.73 -19.90
N PRO A 329 7.03 -2.04 -19.74
CA PRO A 329 7.20 -2.95 -20.85
C PRO A 329 5.92 -3.23 -21.66
N TRP A 330 4.75 -2.86 -21.13
CA TRP A 330 3.46 -2.94 -21.84
C TRP A 330 3.03 -1.62 -22.50
N GLU A 331 3.84 -0.55 -22.43
CA GLU A 331 3.53 0.72 -23.12
C GLU A 331 3.90 0.69 -24.61
N THR A 332 3.59 -0.43 -25.27
CA THR A 332 3.63 -0.58 -26.73
C THR A 332 2.20 -0.75 -27.25
N LYS A 333 1.97 -0.36 -28.50
CA LYS A 333 0.66 -0.49 -29.14
C LYS A 333 0.10 -1.90 -29.08
N GLU A 334 0.95 -2.91 -29.26
CA GLU A 334 0.57 -4.32 -29.25
C GLU A 334 0.11 -4.76 -27.86
N LYS A 335 0.86 -4.40 -26.81
CA LYS A 335 0.54 -4.79 -25.43
C LYS A 335 -0.64 -4.01 -24.85
N LEU A 336 -0.79 -2.74 -25.21
CA LEU A 336 -1.98 -1.96 -24.85
C LEU A 336 -3.25 -2.56 -25.48
N LYS A 337 -3.18 -3.08 -26.70
CA LYS A 337 -4.31 -3.80 -27.33
C LYS A 337 -4.62 -5.12 -26.61
N GLU A 338 -3.59 -5.88 -26.24
CA GLU A 338 -3.76 -7.12 -25.45
C GLU A 338 -4.47 -6.84 -24.11
N ILE A 339 -4.09 -5.75 -23.41
CA ILE A 339 -4.77 -5.31 -22.19
C ILE A 339 -6.24 -4.97 -22.46
N LEU A 340 -6.53 -4.24 -23.55
CA LEU A 340 -7.91 -3.91 -23.93
C LEU A 340 -8.73 -5.15 -24.23
N ASP A 341 -8.20 -6.12 -24.98
CA ASP A 341 -8.93 -7.34 -25.34
C ASP A 341 -9.35 -8.14 -24.09
N GLU A 342 -8.44 -8.26 -23.11
CA GLU A 342 -8.72 -8.88 -21.81
C GLU A 342 -9.76 -8.08 -21.00
N LEU A 343 -9.63 -6.75 -20.96
CA LEU A 343 -10.52 -5.87 -20.21
C LEU A 343 -11.94 -5.81 -20.81
N VAL A 344 -12.07 -5.85 -22.14
CA VAL A 344 -13.35 -5.95 -22.86
C VAL A 344 -14.02 -7.28 -22.49
N THR A 345 -13.28 -8.38 -22.52
CA THR A 345 -13.79 -9.72 -22.15
C THR A 345 -14.28 -9.74 -20.70
N ASP A 346 -13.49 -9.20 -19.77
CA ASP A 346 -13.83 -9.08 -18.35
C ASP A 346 -15.10 -8.23 -18.16
N THR A 347 -15.17 -7.07 -18.84
CA THR A 347 -16.32 -6.15 -18.79
C THR A 347 -17.61 -6.81 -19.29
N HIS A 348 -17.58 -7.47 -20.46
CA HIS A 348 -18.75 -8.18 -21.00
C HIS A 348 -19.20 -9.32 -20.07
N SER A 349 -18.28 -9.95 -19.34
CA SER A 349 -18.63 -10.98 -18.35
C SER A 349 -19.48 -10.41 -17.20
N TYR A 350 -19.14 -9.20 -16.73
CA TYR A 350 -19.93 -8.48 -15.72
C TYR A 350 -21.26 -8.00 -16.28
N GLU A 351 -21.30 -7.42 -17.47
CA GLU A 351 -22.54 -6.99 -18.14
C GLU A 351 -23.53 -8.15 -18.27
N LYS A 352 -23.06 -9.30 -18.78
CA LYS A 352 -23.86 -10.52 -18.90
C LYS A 352 -24.37 -11.01 -17.54
N LYS A 353 -23.53 -11.02 -16.51
CA LYS A 353 -23.92 -11.43 -15.15
C LYS A 353 -25.00 -10.52 -14.57
N LEU A 354 -24.94 -9.23 -14.88
CA LEU A 354 -25.87 -8.21 -14.39
C LEU A 354 -27.08 -8.01 -15.30
N SER A 355 -27.13 -8.65 -16.47
CA SER A 355 -28.09 -8.34 -17.54
C SER A 355 -28.09 -6.85 -17.92
N ALA A 356 -26.92 -6.21 -17.85
CA ALA A 356 -26.73 -4.83 -18.28
C ALA A 356 -26.58 -4.76 -19.82
N PRO A 357 -26.97 -3.65 -20.47
CA PRO A 357 -26.71 -3.47 -21.88
C PRO A 357 -25.21 -3.43 -22.16
N GLU A 358 -24.78 -4.12 -23.21
CA GLU A 358 -23.38 -4.08 -23.66
C GLU A 358 -22.99 -2.64 -24.01
N LYS A 359 -21.87 -2.18 -23.43
CA LYS A 359 -21.32 -0.88 -23.74
C LYS A 359 -20.83 -0.84 -25.19
N ASP A 360 -21.15 0.22 -25.90
CA ASP A 360 -20.54 0.49 -27.21
C ASP A 360 -19.06 0.86 -27.02
N ILE A 361 -18.16 -0.06 -27.38
CA ILE A 361 -16.72 0.11 -27.29
C ILE A 361 -16.19 0.47 -28.68
N PRO A 362 -15.54 1.63 -28.85
CA PRO A 362 -15.07 2.07 -30.15
C PRO A 362 -13.99 1.11 -30.70
N ASN A 363 -13.98 0.93 -32.02
CA ASN A 363 -12.94 0.13 -32.67
C ASN A 363 -11.55 0.78 -32.51
N TYR A 364 -10.72 0.16 -31.67
CA TYR A 364 -9.39 0.68 -31.29
C TYR A 364 -8.24 0.12 -32.15
N LYS A 365 -8.52 -0.60 -33.25
CA LYS A 365 -7.45 -1.18 -34.11
C LYS A 365 -6.43 -0.15 -34.61
N ASN A 366 -6.90 1.06 -34.92
CA ASN A 366 -6.09 2.15 -35.46
C ASN A 366 -5.69 3.21 -34.43
N PHE A 367 -6.03 3.04 -33.15
CA PHE A 367 -5.66 4.01 -32.12
C PHE A 367 -4.13 4.04 -31.91
N ASP A 368 -3.63 5.22 -31.57
CA ASP A 368 -2.27 5.41 -31.05
C ASP A 368 -2.19 5.04 -29.56
N GLU A 369 -0.99 5.00 -29.00
CA GLU A 369 -0.75 4.59 -27.61
C GLU A 369 -1.50 5.46 -26.59
N ASN A 370 -1.63 6.76 -26.85
CA ASN A 370 -2.31 7.68 -25.93
C ASN A 370 -3.81 7.39 -25.91
N LYS A 371 -4.44 7.26 -27.08
CA LYS A 371 -5.86 6.89 -27.19
C LYS A 371 -6.15 5.51 -26.62
N LEU A 372 -5.22 4.55 -26.76
CA LEU A 372 -5.35 3.24 -26.15
C LEU A 372 -5.32 3.33 -24.62
N LYS A 373 -4.37 4.09 -24.03
CA LYS A 373 -4.31 4.32 -22.58
C LYS A 373 -5.58 5.00 -22.05
N GLU A 374 -6.07 6.03 -22.73
CA GLU A 374 -7.32 6.70 -22.36
C GLU A 374 -8.52 5.74 -22.37
N LEU A 375 -8.59 4.84 -23.37
CA LEU A 375 -9.67 3.84 -23.43
C LEU A 375 -9.55 2.80 -22.33
N ILE A 376 -8.34 2.35 -21.99
CA ILE A 376 -8.09 1.42 -20.88
C ILE A 376 -8.61 2.01 -19.57
N GLU A 377 -8.27 3.27 -19.27
CA GLU A 377 -8.72 3.91 -18.03
C GLU A 377 -10.25 4.06 -17.99
N LYS A 378 -10.88 4.50 -19.09
CA LYS A 378 -12.35 4.58 -19.19
C LYS A 378 -13.03 3.22 -19.00
N LEU A 379 -12.46 2.15 -19.55
CA LEU A 379 -13.00 0.79 -19.37
C LEU A 379 -12.77 0.25 -17.96
N ARG A 380 -11.64 0.57 -17.31
CA ARG A 380 -11.39 0.23 -15.90
C ARG A 380 -12.39 0.92 -14.98
N GLU A 381 -12.68 2.19 -15.20
CA GLU A 381 -13.71 2.94 -14.48
C GLU A 381 -15.09 2.30 -14.67
N TYR A 382 -15.43 1.93 -15.91
CA TYR A 382 -16.70 1.28 -16.20
C TYR A 382 -16.81 -0.12 -15.59
N ARG A 383 -15.74 -0.93 -15.65
CA ARG A 383 -15.66 -2.22 -14.95
C ARG A 383 -15.89 -2.05 -13.45
N ARG A 384 -15.27 -1.05 -12.83
CA ARG A 384 -15.48 -0.74 -11.40
C ARG A 384 -16.94 -0.39 -11.11
N TYR A 385 -17.57 0.40 -11.99
CA TYR A 385 -19.00 0.67 -11.88
C TYR A 385 -19.85 -0.61 -11.91
N LEU A 386 -19.55 -1.55 -12.82
CA LEU A 386 -20.26 -2.84 -12.89
C LEU A 386 -20.02 -3.69 -11.63
N GLN A 387 -18.79 -3.73 -11.11
CA GLN A 387 -18.48 -4.43 -9.84
C GLN A 387 -19.28 -3.86 -8.67
N GLU A 388 -19.54 -2.54 -8.65
CA GLU A 388 -20.40 -1.94 -7.63
C GLU A 388 -21.88 -2.32 -7.80
N GLN A 389 -22.36 -2.43 -9.04
CA GLN A 389 -23.71 -2.96 -9.27
C GLN A 389 -23.82 -4.42 -8.84
N GLU A 390 -22.77 -5.22 -9.04
CA GLU A 390 -22.70 -6.58 -8.55
C GLU A 390 -22.74 -6.66 -7.03
N ASN A 391 -22.01 -5.79 -6.33
CA ASN A 391 -22.10 -5.66 -4.87
C ASN A 391 -23.53 -5.33 -4.44
N ARG A 392 -24.18 -4.38 -5.12
CA ARG A 392 -25.58 -4.01 -4.84
C ARG A 392 -26.52 -5.21 -4.96
N VAL A 393 -26.46 -5.94 -6.06
CA VAL A 393 -27.30 -7.13 -6.30
C VAL A 393 -26.99 -8.22 -5.27
N SER A 394 -25.70 -8.47 -5.01
CA SER A 394 -25.24 -9.50 -4.06
C SER A 394 -25.64 -9.19 -2.62
N SER A 395 -25.72 -7.91 -2.25
CA SER A 395 -26.06 -7.47 -0.90
C SER A 395 -27.53 -7.69 -0.53
N GLN A 396 -28.41 -7.89 -1.52
CA GLN A 396 -29.86 -8.02 -1.30
C GLN A 396 -30.29 -9.42 -0.84
N ASN A 397 -29.41 -10.42 -0.85
CA ASN A 397 -29.77 -11.77 -0.40
C ASN A 397 -29.68 -11.90 1.14
N ILE A 398 -30.54 -12.75 1.71
CA ILE A 398 -30.68 -12.93 3.17
C ILE A 398 -29.37 -13.38 3.83
N THR A 399 -28.58 -14.22 3.15
CA THR A 399 -27.30 -14.72 3.65
C THR A 399 -26.27 -13.60 3.78
N ALA A 400 -26.21 -12.68 2.81
CA ALA A 400 -25.34 -11.51 2.82
C ALA A 400 -25.75 -10.56 3.95
N ILE A 401 -27.04 -10.26 4.09
CA ILE A 401 -27.57 -9.42 5.19
C ILE A 401 -27.18 -10.00 6.55
N SER A 402 -27.41 -11.30 6.75
CA SER A 402 -27.06 -11.99 8.00
C SER A 402 -25.56 -11.90 8.30
N LYS A 403 -24.72 -12.08 7.27
CA LYS A 403 -23.26 -11.93 7.38
C LYS A 403 -22.86 -10.51 7.76
N TYR A 404 -23.45 -9.48 7.15
CA TYR A 404 -23.12 -8.09 7.44
C TYR A 404 -23.49 -7.72 8.88
N ILE A 405 -24.67 -8.16 9.35
CA ILE A 405 -25.09 -7.99 10.75
C ILE A 405 -24.08 -8.66 11.70
N GLU A 406 -23.70 -9.91 11.44
CA GLU A 406 -22.74 -10.64 12.29
C GLU A 406 -21.41 -9.90 12.37
N ILE A 407 -20.86 -9.45 11.23
CA ILE A 407 -19.57 -8.76 11.18
C ILE A 407 -19.65 -7.41 11.88
N LEU A 408 -20.68 -6.60 11.62
CA LEU A 408 -20.83 -5.28 12.25
C LEU A 408 -21.02 -5.40 13.77
N GLN A 409 -21.78 -6.41 14.26
CA GLN A 409 -21.90 -6.69 15.70
C GLN A 409 -20.57 -7.13 16.33
N ASN A 410 -19.68 -7.72 15.53
CA ASN A 410 -18.39 -8.25 15.98
C ASN A 410 -17.20 -7.46 15.43
N ILE A 411 -17.39 -6.19 15.02
CA ILE A 411 -16.39 -5.42 14.26
C ILE A 411 -15.02 -5.34 14.95
N TYR A 412 -14.99 -5.38 16.28
CA TYR A 412 -13.77 -5.38 17.06
C TYR A 412 -12.89 -6.64 16.91
N LYS A 413 -13.41 -7.71 16.30
CA LYS A 413 -12.68 -8.93 15.95
C LYS A 413 -12.02 -8.86 14.56
N GLU A 414 -12.41 -7.89 13.73
CA GLU A 414 -11.79 -7.69 12.42
C GLU A 414 -10.35 -7.18 12.56
N GLU A 415 -9.51 -7.58 11.60
CA GLU A 415 -8.09 -7.25 11.61
C GLU A 415 -7.86 -5.75 11.35
N ASP A 416 -8.53 -5.21 10.33
CA ASP A 416 -8.56 -3.77 10.02
C ASP A 416 -9.96 -3.21 10.30
N LYS A 417 -10.21 -2.89 11.56
CA LYS A 417 -11.55 -2.51 12.05
C LYS A 417 -12.13 -1.29 11.34
N PRO A 418 -11.39 -0.17 11.16
CA PRO A 418 -11.91 0.99 10.45
C PRO A 418 -12.29 0.66 9.00
N LEU A 419 -11.39 -0.01 8.27
CA LEU A 419 -11.64 -0.40 6.88
C LEU A 419 -12.81 -1.37 6.75
N ALA A 420 -12.92 -2.33 7.66
CA ALA A 420 -14.04 -3.25 7.71
C ALA A 420 -15.35 -2.52 8.02
N LEU A 421 -15.33 -1.53 8.92
CA LEU A 421 -16.53 -0.78 9.29
C LEU A 421 -17.07 0.01 8.11
N GLU A 422 -16.22 0.73 7.38
CA GLU A 422 -16.61 1.43 6.14
C GLU A 422 -17.16 0.44 5.10
N LYS A 423 -16.42 -0.65 4.82
CA LYS A 423 -16.82 -1.67 3.85
C LYS A 423 -18.20 -2.25 4.17
N TYR A 424 -18.38 -2.77 5.38
CA TYR A 424 -19.59 -3.49 5.73
C TYR A 424 -20.77 -2.56 5.97
N THR A 425 -20.54 -1.29 6.33
CA THR A 425 -21.59 -0.27 6.32
C THR A 425 -22.03 0.05 4.90
N ALA A 426 -21.11 0.22 3.94
CA ALA A 426 -21.45 0.43 2.54
C ALA A 426 -22.26 -0.74 1.96
N LEU A 427 -21.83 -1.99 2.22
CA LEU A 427 -22.57 -3.18 1.81
C LEU A 427 -23.95 -3.30 2.49
N ALA A 428 -24.07 -2.90 3.76
CA ALA A 428 -25.37 -2.85 4.45
C ALA A 428 -26.30 -1.80 3.84
N LEU A 429 -25.78 -0.62 3.47
CA LEU A 429 -26.53 0.41 2.75
C LEU A 429 -26.98 -0.07 1.36
N HIS A 430 -26.14 -0.81 0.64
CA HIS A 430 -26.54 -1.49 -0.59
C HIS A 430 -27.70 -2.48 -0.38
N ALA A 431 -27.72 -3.19 0.76
CA ALA A 431 -28.76 -4.16 1.08
C ALA A 431 -30.13 -3.52 1.32
N LEU A 432 -30.20 -2.26 1.76
CA LEU A 432 -31.46 -1.51 1.89
C LEU A 432 -32.16 -1.29 0.54
N ASN A 433 -31.37 -1.20 -0.54
CA ASN A 433 -31.82 -1.08 -1.93
C ASN A 433 -32.81 0.06 -2.19
N ASP A 434 -32.71 1.15 -1.44
CA ASP A 434 -33.55 2.35 -1.54
C ASP A 434 -32.82 3.54 -2.19
N ALA A 435 -31.49 3.46 -2.30
CA ALA A 435 -30.64 4.48 -2.94
C ALA A 435 -30.57 4.32 -4.47
N LEU A 436 -30.41 5.47 -5.15
CA LEU A 436 -30.00 5.52 -6.55
C LEU A 436 -28.55 5.06 -6.70
N LYS A 437 -27.69 5.52 -5.80
CA LYS A 437 -26.27 5.20 -5.76
C LYS A 437 -25.75 5.25 -4.32
N ILE A 438 -25.02 4.21 -3.92
CA ILE A 438 -24.15 4.22 -2.75
C ILE A 438 -22.73 4.33 -3.27
N GLN A 439 -21.97 5.29 -2.78
CA GLN A 439 -20.61 5.58 -3.22
C GLN A 439 -19.68 5.59 -2.01
N PRO A 440 -19.08 4.44 -1.65
CA PRO A 440 -17.98 4.45 -0.69
C PRO A 440 -16.77 5.20 -1.27
N ASN A 441 -16.10 5.98 -0.44
CA ASN A 441 -14.93 6.78 -0.85
C ASN A 441 -13.60 6.11 -0.51
N TYR A 442 -13.60 4.93 0.13
CA TYR A 442 -12.40 4.12 0.25
C TYR A 442 -11.80 3.76 -1.13
N PRO A 443 -10.47 3.77 -1.29
CA PRO A 443 -9.83 3.24 -2.49
C PRO A 443 -9.95 1.72 -2.56
N VAL A 444 -10.16 1.18 -3.76
CA VAL A 444 -10.28 -0.27 -4.01
C VAL A 444 -9.19 -0.77 -4.95
N GLY A 445 -8.92 -2.08 -4.88
CA GLY A 445 -8.15 -2.80 -5.89
C GLY A 445 -8.97 -3.08 -7.15
N ASP A 446 -8.36 -3.73 -8.13
CA ASP A 446 -9.06 -4.19 -9.35
C ASP A 446 -10.06 -5.33 -9.05
N ASP A 447 -9.94 -5.98 -7.89
CA ASP A 447 -10.88 -6.93 -7.31
C ASP A 447 -12.11 -6.27 -6.63
N ASN A 448 -12.20 -4.93 -6.68
CA ASN A 448 -13.18 -4.11 -5.97
C ASN A 448 -13.17 -4.26 -4.45
N GLU A 449 -12.08 -4.81 -3.89
CA GLU A 449 -11.90 -4.92 -2.45
C GLU A 449 -11.21 -3.67 -1.89
N PRO A 450 -11.69 -3.10 -0.77
CA PRO A 450 -11.09 -1.93 -0.15
C PRO A 450 -9.61 -2.15 0.16
N THR A 451 -8.79 -1.13 -0.10
CA THR A 451 -7.35 -1.13 0.15
C THR A 451 -6.99 -0.32 1.38
N PHE A 452 -7.67 0.81 1.60
CA PHE A 452 -7.53 1.72 2.74
C PHE A 452 -8.88 2.36 3.05
N THR A 453 -8.99 3.02 4.20
CA THR A 453 -10.12 3.85 4.58
C THR A 453 -10.30 5.03 3.62
N ALA A 454 -11.47 5.66 3.65
CA ALA A 454 -11.72 6.89 2.90
C ALA A 454 -10.64 7.96 3.18
N PRO A 455 -10.23 8.73 2.15
CA PRO A 455 -9.21 9.75 2.30
C PRO A 455 -9.75 10.96 3.08
N ALA A 456 -8.84 11.65 3.80
CA ALA A 456 -9.21 12.81 4.59
C ALA A 456 -9.85 13.91 3.73
N GLY A 457 -10.90 14.55 4.25
CA GLY A 457 -11.64 15.59 3.52
C GLY A 457 -12.67 15.06 2.53
N LYS A 458 -12.84 13.74 2.42
CA LYS A 458 -14.01 13.10 1.81
C LYS A 458 -14.80 12.38 2.89
N PRO A 459 -16.15 12.36 2.80
CA PRO A 459 -16.95 11.51 3.66
C PRO A 459 -16.61 10.04 3.48
N ASP A 460 -16.89 9.18 4.45
CA ASP A 460 -16.65 7.74 4.28
C ASP A 460 -17.51 7.16 3.15
N ILE A 461 -18.80 7.49 3.15
CA ILE A 461 -19.79 7.01 2.17
C ILE A 461 -20.75 8.15 1.78
N GLU A 462 -20.96 8.33 0.48
CA GLU A 462 -21.98 9.22 -0.07
C GLU A 462 -23.17 8.40 -0.59
N CYS A 463 -24.37 8.74 -0.13
CA CYS A 463 -25.61 8.08 -0.51
C CYS A 463 -26.49 9.05 -1.29
N TYR A 464 -26.91 8.65 -2.49
CA TYR A 464 -27.74 9.45 -3.38
C TYR A 464 -29.12 8.80 -3.50
N TYR A 465 -30.17 9.54 -3.13
CA TYR A 465 -31.57 9.11 -3.21
C TYR A 465 -32.36 10.00 -4.16
N ASN A 466 -33.63 9.66 -4.42
CA ASN A 466 -34.49 10.40 -5.34
C ASN A 466 -34.75 11.86 -4.90
N SER A 467 -34.88 12.12 -3.60
CA SER A 467 -35.30 13.42 -3.06
C SER A 467 -34.27 14.09 -2.15
N PHE A 468 -33.22 13.37 -1.74
CA PHE A 468 -32.17 13.89 -0.87
C PHE A 468 -30.87 13.12 -1.09
N ASN A 469 -29.76 13.68 -0.62
CA ASN A 469 -28.48 12.97 -0.49
C ASN A 469 -28.13 12.89 1.00
N ALA A 470 -27.38 11.86 1.37
CA ALA A 470 -26.88 11.68 2.72
C ALA A 470 -25.38 11.39 2.71
N ILE A 471 -24.71 11.82 3.77
CA ILE A 471 -23.35 11.45 4.10
C ILE A 471 -23.41 10.48 5.27
N CYS A 472 -22.70 9.35 5.17
CA CYS A 472 -22.53 8.41 6.27
C CYS A 472 -21.05 8.37 6.65
N GLU A 473 -20.76 8.80 7.88
CA GLU A 473 -19.43 8.77 8.52
C GLU A 473 -19.45 7.70 9.63
N VAL A 474 -18.43 6.86 9.72
CA VAL A 474 -18.40 5.68 10.61
C VAL A 474 -17.15 5.49 11.45
#